data_AF-A0A2N2MVV4-F1
#
_entry.id   AF-A0A2N2MVV4-F1
#
_cell.length_a   1.000
_cell.length_b   1.000
_cell.length_c   1.000
_cell.angle_alpha   90.00
_cell.angle_beta   90.00
_cell.angle_gamma   90.00
#
_symmetry.space_group_name_H-M   'P 1'
#
loop_
_entity.id
_entity.type
_entity.pdbx_description
1 polymer ?
#
loop_
_entity_poly.entity_id
_entity_poly.type
_entity_poly.pdbx_seq_one_letter_code
_entity_poly.pdbx_strand_id
1 'polypeptide(L)' 'MRTNIELDDLLIAKAQKLTGIKTKREVIDTALHTLVRLKEQSALKALRGKLQWEGNLDESRQGRANAGG' A
#
# COMPACT_ATOMS: atom_id res chain seq x y z
N MET A 1 21.26 -10.66 -2.45
CA MET A 1 21.64 -11.73 -3.39
C MET A 1 21.62 -11.20 -4.82
N ARG A 2 22.46 -11.71 -5.72
CA ARG A 2 22.40 -11.37 -7.16
C ARG A 2 21.68 -12.53 -7.86
N THR A 3 20.56 -12.25 -8.49
CA THR A 3 19.77 -13.24 -9.23
C THR A 3 19.63 -12.77 -10.67
N ASN A 4 19.78 -13.68 -11.62
CA ASN A 4 19.49 -13.39 -13.02
C ASN A 4 18.05 -13.81 -13.31
N ILE A 5 17.21 -12.87 -13.73
CA ILE A 5 15.79 -13.09 -14.01
C ILE A 5 15.44 -12.38 -15.31
N GLU A 6 14.62 -13.03 -16.13
CA GLU A 6 14.08 -12.44 -17.34
C GLU A 6 12.90 -11.55 -16.97
N LEU A 7 12.90 -10.32 -17.48
CA LEU A 7 11.90 -9.30 -17.19
C LEU A 7 11.44 -8.66 -18.48
N ASP A 8 10.15 -8.33 -18.56
CA ASP A 8 9.62 -7.53 -19.65
C ASP A 8 10.14 -6.08 -19.54
N ASP A 9 10.96 -5.69 -20.50
CA ASP A 9 11.56 -4.36 -20.58
C ASP A 9 10.51 -3.26 -20.77
N LEU A 10 9.40 -3.54 -21.46
CA LEU A 10 8.31 -2.58 -21.64
C LEU A 10 7.60 -2.31 -20.32
N LEU A 11 7.41 -3.36 -19.51
CA LEU A 11 6.81 -3.24 -18.18
C LEU A 11 7.70 -2.42 -17.24
N ILE A 12 9.01 -2.70 -17.24
CA ILE A 12 9.98 -1.93 -16.44
C ILE A 12 10.03 -0.48 -16.90
N ALA A 13 10.12 -0.21 -18.20
CA ALA A 13 10.13 1.15 -18.73
C ALA A 13 8.86 1.93 -18.33
N LYS A 14 7.69 1.29 -18.41
CA LYS A 14 6.43 1.86 -17.94
C LYS A 14 6.46 2.15 -16.44
N ALA A 15 6.94 1.22 -15.63
CA ALA A 15 7.04 1.40 -14.18
C ALA A 15 8.02 2.54 -13.83
N GLN A 16 9.15 2.65 -14.51
CA GLN A 16 10.11 3.74 -14.33
C GLN A 16 9.50 5.09 -14.70
N LYS A 17 8.76 5.17 -15.80
CA LYS A 17 8.06 6.40 -16.22
C LYS A 17 7.00 6.84 -15.20
N LEU A 18 6.26 5.89 -14.62
CA LEU A 18 5.20 6.17 -13.65
C LEU A 18 5.73 6.51 -12.25
N THR A 19 6.82 5.87 -11.82
CA THR A 19 7.39 6.02 -10.47
C THR A 19 8.52 7.04 -10.39
N GLY A 20 9.14 7.39 -11.53
CA GLY A 20 10.36 8.20 -11.59
C GLY A 20 11.64 7.45 -11.20
N ILE A 21 11.56 6.16 -10.90
CA ILE A 21 12.71 5.34 -10.47
C ILE A 21 13.64 5.07 -11.66
N LYS A 22 14.94 5.28 -11.48
CA LYS A 22 15.93 5.21 -12.56
C LYS A 22 16.48 3.80 -12.81
N THR A 23 16.48 2.93 -11.81
CA THR A 23 17.15 1.63 -11.90
C THR A 23 16.15 0.47 -11.91
N LYS A 24 16.41 -0.55 -12.72
CA LYS A 24 15.56 -1.76 -12.76
C LYS A 24 15.48 -2.43 -11.38
N ARG A 25 16.61 -2.48 -10.65
CA ARG A 25 16.70 -3.07 -9.31
C ARG A 25 15.72 -2.42 -8.33
N GLU A 26 15.68 -1.10 -8.31
CA GLU A 26 14.89 -0.33 -7.36
C GLU A 26 13.40 -0.35 -7.70
N VAL A 27 13.05 -0.43 -9.00
CA VAL A 27 11.67 -0.72 -9.43
C VAL A 27 11.20 -2.06 -8.90
N ILE A 28 12.02 -3.10 -9.03
CA ILE A 28 11.68 -4.45 -8.57
C ILE A 28 11.54 -4.49 -7.05
N ASP A 29 12.47 -3.87 -6.33
CA ASP A 29 12.46 -3.78 -4.87
C ASP A 29 11.18 -3.10 -4.37
N THR A 30 10.84 -1.95 -4.96
CA THR A 30 9.60 -1.21 -4.66
C THR A 30 8.36 -2.03 -4.97
N ALA A 31 8.34 -2.73 -6.10
CA ALA A 31 7.22 -3.58 -6.50
C ALA A 31 6.99 -4.74 -5.52
N LEU A 32 8.06 -5.39 -5.06
CA LEU A 32 7.98 -6.48 -4.08
C LEU A 32 7.47 -5.98 -2.73
N HIS A 33 8.01 -4.87 -2.21
CA HIS A 33 7.52 -4.25 -0.98
C HIS A 33 6.04 -3.86 -1.08
N THR A 34 5.63 -3.31 -2.22
CA THR A 34 4.24 -2.92 -2.47
C THR A 34 3.33 -4.14 -2.48
N LEU A 35 3.74 -5.23 -3.14
CA LEU A 35 2.97 -6.47 -3.21
C LEU A 35 2.74 -7.07 -1.82
N VAL A 36 3.79 -7.17 -1.00
CA VAL A 36 3.69 -7.68 0.38
C VAL A 36 2.72 -6.81 1.18
N ARG A 37 2.91 -5.49 1.17
CA ARG A 37 2.04 -4.54 1.89
C ARG A 37 0.58 -4.67 1.48
N LEU A 38 0.29 -4.81 0.18
CA LEU A 38 -1.07 -4.99 -0.33
C LEU A 38 -1.69 -6.30 0.18
N LYS A 39 -0.91 -7.38 0.27
CA LYS A 39 -1.37 -8.67 0.77
C LYS A 39 -1.64 -8.64 2.28
N GLU A 40 -0.75 -8.04 3.07
CA GLU A 40 -0.97 -7.82 4.50
C GLU A 40 -2.23 -7.00 4.78
N GLN A 41 -2.42 -5.90 4.03
CA GLN A 41 -3.63 -5.10 4.12
C GLN A 41 -4.89 -5.88 3.70
N SER A 42 -4.78 -6.78 2.72
CA SER A 42 -5.91 -7.62 2.32
C SER A 42 -6.29 -8.65 3.40
N ALA A 43 -5.33 -9.16 4.15
CA ALA A 43 -5.60 -10.03 5.30
C ALA A 43 -6.38 -9.29 6.39
N LEU A 44 -6.03 -8.03 6.65
CA LEU A 44 -6.81 -7.16 7.56
C LEU A 44 -8.21 -6.86 7.01
N LYS A 45 -8.37 -6.67 5.70
CA LYS A 45 -9.69 -6.53 5.08
C LYS A 45 -10.55 -7.80 5.21
N ALA A 46 -9.95 -8.99 5.33
CA ALA A 46 -10.70 -10.23 5.59
C ALA A 46 -11.27 -10.31 7.02
N LEU A 47 -10.80 -9.44 7.93
CA LEU A 47 -11.38 -9.26 9.28
C LEU A 47 -12.53 -8.22 9.29
N ARG A 48 -12.76 -7.52 8.17
CA ARG A 48 -13.82 -6.51 8.03
C ARG A 48 -15.18 -7.21 8.08
N GLY A 49 -15.97 -6.90 9.11
CA GLY A 49 -17.26 -7.55 9.40
C GLY A 49 -17.18 -8.74 10.37
N LYS A 50 -15.96 -9.18 10.76
CA LYS A 50 -15.75 -10.20 11.81
C LYS A 50 -15.43 -9.59 13.18
N LEU A 51 -14.82 -8.41 13.21
CA LEU A 51 -14.70 -7.62 14.45
C LEU A 51 -15.97 -6.78 14.61
N GLN A 52 -16.70 -7.02 15.71
CA GLN A 52 -17.65 -6.04 16.21
C GLN A 52 -16.86 -4.84 16.72
N TRP A 53 -17.18 -3.68 16.18
CA TRP A 53 -16.60 -2.45 16.66
C TRP A 53 -17.36 -2.05 17.94
N GLU A 54 -16.74 -2.23 19.10
CA GLU A 54 -17.24 -1.70 20.37
C GLU A 54 -16.71 -0.27 20.54
N GLY A 55 -17.53 0.71 20.16
CA GLY A 55 -17.23 2.12 20.32
C GLY A 55 -18.48 2.98 20.04
N ASN A 56 -18.51 4.19 20.59
CA ASN A 56 -19.58 5.16 20.31
C ASN A 56 -19.14 6.09 19.17
N LEU A 57 -19.88 6.08 18.05
CA LEU A 57 -19.50 6.80 16.83
C LEU A 57 -19.61 8.32 17.01
N ASP A 58 -20.50 8.73 17.90
CA ASP A 58 -20.73 10.14 18.21
C ASP A 58 -19.59 10.73 19.04
N GLU A 59 -19.05 9.98 20.01
CA GLU A 59 -17.89 10.39 20.81
C GLU A 59 -16.62 10.57 19.95
N SER A 60 -16.40 9.70 18.96
CA SER A 60 -15.26 9.82 18.03
C SER A 60 -15.34 11.07 17.13
N ARG A 61 -16.55 11.60 16.92
CA ARG A 61 -16.81 12.75 16.05
C ARG A 61 -16.84 14.08 16.79
N GLN A 62 -17.11 14.10 18.10
CA GLN A 62 -17.14 15.30 18.93
C GLN A 62 -15.79 16.05 18.95
N GLY A 63 -14.66 15.36 18.81
CA GLY A 63 -13.33 15.98 18.77
C GLY A 63 -13.02 16.80 17.50
N ARG A 64 -13.82 16.73 16.43
CA ARG A 64 -13.57 17.47 15.17
C ARG A 64 -14.40 18.74 14.99
N ALA A 65 -15.43 18.96 15.80
CA ALA A 65 -16.34 20.09 15.64
C ALA A 65 -15.82 21.42 16.24
N ASN A 66 -14.71 21.41 16.99
CA ASN A 66 -14.20 22.58 17.71
C ASN A 66 -12.88 23.16 17.13
N ALA A 67 -12.57 22.92 15.85
CA ALA A 67 -11.38 23.48 15.19
C ALA A 67 -11.74 24.43 14.04
N GLY A 68 -12.79 25.23 14.23
CA GLY A 68 -13.23 26.26 13.31
C GLY A 68 -14.00 27.36 14.02
N GLY A 69 -13.27 28.19 14.76
CA GLY A 69 -13.73 29.44 15.38
C GLY A 69 -12.60 30.44 15.33
#